data_AF-A0A497F4V1-F1
#
_entry.id   AF-A0A497F4V1-F1
#
_cell.length_a   1.000
_cell.length_b   1.000
_cell.length_c   1.000
_cell.angle_alpha   90.00
_cell.angle_beta   90.00
_cell.angle_gamma   90.00
#
_symmetry.space_group_name_H-M   'P 1'
#
loop_
_entity.id
_entity.type
_entity.pdbx_description
1 polymer ?
#
loop_
_entity_poly.entity_id
_entity_poly.type
_entity_poly.pdbx_seq_one_letter_code
_entity_poly.pdbx_strand_id
1 'polypeptide(L)' 'MPRSKARKDPMVLITFHIPENMLKELDKLVEEGRYPSRSEAIRVAIRDLLVKERFRDYTIPRPFLA' A
#
# COMPACT_ATOMS: atom_id res chain seq x y z
N MET A 1 15.69 -31.58 7.29
CA MET A 1 15.85 -30.13 7.05
C MET A 1 14.60 -29.41 7.56
N PRO A 2 14.68 -28.59 8.63
CA PRO A 2 13.53 -27.81 9.05
C PRO A 2 13.39 -26.62 8.08
N ARG A 3 12.27 -26.56 7.34
CA ARG A 3 11.88 -25.37 6.58
C ARG A 3 11.60 -24.27 7.59
N SER A 4 12.48 -23.26 7.67
CA SER A 4 12.23 -22.04 8.41
C SER A 4 10.95 -21.41 7.88
N LYS A 5 9.86 -21.48 8.65
CA LYS A 5 8.62 -20.77 8.31
C LYS A 5 8.96 -19.27 8.27
N ALA A 6 8.86 -18.66 7.10
CA ALA A 6 8.94 -17.21 6.97
C ALA A 6 7.95 -16.61 7.97
N ARG A 7 8.44 -15.76 8.88
CA ARG A 7 7.57 -15.09 9.85
C ARG A 7 6.64 -14.20 9.04
N LYS A 8 5.37 -14.58 8.94
CA LYS A 8 4.33 -13.72 8.36
C LYS A 8 4.14 -12.57 9.34
N ASP A 9 4.52 -11.37 8.95
CA ASP A 9 4.24 -10.19 9.77
C ASP A 9 2.75 -10.14 10.08
N PRO A 10 2.36 -9.85 11.33
CA PRO A 10 0.96 -9.84 11.73
C PRO A 10 0.24 -8.68 11.01
N MET A 11 -0.93 -8.97 10.43
CA MET A 11 -1.84 -7.94 9.94
C MET A 11 -2.60 -7.34 11.12
N VAL A 12 -2.69 -6.00 11.17
CA VAL A 12 -3.44 -5.26 12.18
C VAL A 12 -4.77 -4.78 11.58
N LEU A 13 -5.87 -4.94 12.32
CA LEU A 13 -7.16 -4.36 11.95
C LEU A 13 -7.16 -2.86 12.27
N ILE A 14 -7.52 -2.05 11.28
CA ILE A 14 -7.65 -0.60 11.43
C ILE A 14 -9.06 -0.16 11.02
N THR A 15 -9.60 0.82 11.73
CA THR A 15 -10.87 1.47 11.39
C THR A 15 -10.57 2.94 11.08
N PHE A 16 -11.09 3.44 9.97
CA PHE A 16 -10.91 4.83 9.55
C PHE A 16 -12.15 5.31 8.79
N HIS A 17 -12.37 6.62 8.78
CA HIS A 17 -13.44 7.25 8.02
C HIS A 17 -12.93 7.65 6.64
N ILE A 18 -13.73 7.41 5.60
CA ILE A 18 -13.48 7.90 4.24
C ILE A 18 -14.75 8.48 3.63
N PRO A 19 -14.61 9.42 2.67
CA PRO A 19 -15.72 9.86 1.85
C PRO A 19 -16.41 8.70 1.12
N GLU A 20 -17.75 8.72 1.08
CA GLU A 20 -18.54 7.65 0.45
C GLU A 20 -18.23 7.45 -1.03
N ASN A 21 -17.93 8.53 -1.75
CA ASN A 21 -17.55 8.46 -3.15
C ASN A 21 -16.27 7.63 -3.36
N MET A 22 -15.29 7.74 -2.47
CA MET A 22 -14.07 6.94 -2.54
C MET A 22 -14.34 5.47 -2.25
N LEU A 23 -15.23 5.18 -1.29
CA LEU A 23 -15.65 3.80 -1.01
C LEU A 23 -16.35 3.17 -2.22
N LYS A 24 -17.25 3.90 -2.89
CA LYS A 24 -17.95 3.42 -4.09
C LYS A 24 -16.98 3.10 -5.24
N GLU A 25 -15.98 3.95 -5.47
CA GLU A 25 -14.95 3.65 -6.47
C GLU A 25 -14.11 2.42 -6.08
N LEU A 26 -13.82 2.23 -4.79
CA LEU A 26 -13.13 1.03 -4.32
C LEU A 26 -13.97 -0.24 -4.53
N ASP A 27 -15.27 -0.18 -4.28
CA ASP A 27 -16.20 -1.29 -4.52
C ASP A 27 -16.24 -1.65 -6.01
N LYS A 28 -16.33 -0.67 -6.92
CA LYS A 28 -16.25 -0.91 -8.38
C LYS A 28 -14.98 -1.64 -8.79
N LEU A 29 -13.83 -1.24 -8.25
CA LEU A 29 -12.55 -1.91 -8.56
C LEU A 29 -12.54 -3.39 -8.16
N VAL A 30 -13.29 -3.75 -7.11
CA VAL A 30 -13.45 -5.13 -6.66
C VAL A 30 -14.48 -5.86 -7.54
N GLU A 31 -15.60 -5.23 -7.87
CA GLU A 31 -16.64 -5.77 -8.76
C GLU A 31 -16.10 -6.06 -10.17
N GLU A 32 -15.23 -5.19 -10.69
CA GLU A 32 -14.50 -5.40 -11.95
C GLU A 32 -13.45 -6.52 -11.87
N GLY A 33 -13.22 -7.10 -10.69
CA GLY A 33 -12.24 -8.17 -10.47
C GLY A 33 -10.78 -7.69 -10.48
N ARG A 34 -10.52 -6.37 -10.45
CA ARG A 34 -9.14 -5.84 -10.43
C ARG A 34 -8.44 -6.12 -9.11
N TYR A 35 -9.20 -6.17 -8.02
CA TYR A 35 -8.71 -6.54 -6.70
C TYR A 35 -9.61 -7.57 -6.04
N PRO A 36 -9.06 -8.51 -5.26
CA PRO A 36 -9.85 -9.55 -4.62
C PRO A 36 -10.70 -9.03 -3.44
N SER A 37 -10.34 -7.87 -2.87
CA SER A 37 -11.10 -7.23 -1.81
C SER A 37 -10.72 -5.76 -1.69
N ARG A 38 -11.60 -4.97 -1.07
CA ARG A 38 -11.32 -3.59 -0.65
C ARG A 38 -10.03 -3.48 0.15
N SER A 39 -9.82 -4.39 1.10
CA SER A 39 -8.64 -4.41 1.95
C SER A 39 -7.36 -4.63 1.15
N GLU A 40 -7.39 -5.44 0.09
CA GLU A 40 -6.23 -5.64 -0.78
C GLU A 40 -5.95 -4.41 -1.63
N ALA A 41 -6.99 -3.79 -2.21
CA ALA A 41 -6.85 -2.55 -2.95
C ALA A 41 -6.25 -1.42 -2.08
N ILE A 42 -6.71 -1.28 -0.83
CA ILE A 42 -6.16 -0.32 0.14
C ILE A 42 -4.70 -0.64 0.47
N ARG A 43 -4.36 -1.92 0.71
CA ARG A 43 -2.97 -2.33 0.98
C ARG A 43 -2.03 -1.99 -0.18
N VAL A 44 -2.48 -2.21 -1.41
CA VAL A 44 -1.72 -1.85 -2.63
C VAL A 44 -1.51 -0.35 -2.68
N ALA A 45 -2.57 0.46 -2.51
CA ALA A 45 -2.48 1.91 -2.51
C ALA A 45 -1.52 2.45 -1.43
N ILE A 46 -1.58 1.91 -0.21
CA ILE A 46 -0.67 2.29 0.89
C ILE A 46 0.78 1.92 0.54
N ARG A 47 1.02 0.72 0.02
CA ARG A 47 2.37 0.29 -0.38
C ARG A 47 2.93 1.22 -1.46
N ASP A 48 2.15 1.52 -2.49
CA ASP A 48 2.59 2.34 -3.62
C ASP A 48 2.86 3.78 -3.16
N LEU A 49 2.05 4.32 -2.23
CA LEU A 49 2.30 5.60 -1.59
C LEU A 49 3.62 5.60 -0.79
N LEU A 50 3.84 4.60 0.07
CA LEU A 50 5.06 4.51 0.89
C LEU A 50 6.32 4.35 0.02
N VAL A 51 6.23 3.55 -1.05
CA VAL A 51 7.29 3.39 -2.03
C VAL A 51 7.61 4.74 -2.68
N LYS A 52 6.59 5.45 -3.18
CA LYS A 52 6.73 6.74 -3.84
C LYS A 52 7.40 7.79 -2.93
N GLU A 53 6.96 7.90 -1.68
CA GLU A 53 7.53 8.88 -0.75
C GLU A 53 8.95 8.48 -0.30
N ARG A 54 9.24 7.20 -0.04
CA ARG A 54 10.60 6.76 0.30
C ARG A 54 11.61 7.01 -0.83
N PHE A 55 11.20 6.88 -2.10
CA PHE A 55 12.06 7.22 -3.24
C PHE A 55 12.24 8.72 -3.43
N ARG A 56 11.27 9.54 -3.00
CA ARG A 56 11.37 11.00 -3.00
C ARG A 56 12.43 11.50 -2.01
N ASP A 57 12.54 10.84 -0.86
CA ASP A 57 13.58 11.12 0.14
C ASP A 57 14.98 10.68 -0.31
N TYR A 58 15.09 9.87 -1.37
CA TYR A 58 16.35 9.57 -2.05
C TYR A 58 16.68 10.57 -3.16
N THR A 59 16.17 11.80 -3.08
CA THR A 59 16.77 12.91 -3.81
C THR A 59 18.18 13.11 -3.27
N ILE A 60 19.13 12.45 -3.94
CA ILE A 60 20.57 12.53 -3.76
C ILE A 60 20.92 13.95 -3.31
N PRO A 61 21.51 14.15 -2.10
CA PRO A 61 22.02 15.46 -1.74
C PRO A 61 23.01 15.82 -2.84
N ARG A 62 22.72 16.85 -3.66
CA ARG A 62 23.60 17.28 -4.75
C ARG A 62 25.01 17.42 -4.20
N PRO A 63 25.92 16.45 -4.40
CA PRO A 63 27.28 16.63 -3.96
C PRO A 63 27.92 17.43 -5.06
N PHE A 64 28.32 18.66 -4.72
CA PHE A 64 29.32 19.38 -5.47
C PHE A 64 28.88 19.87 -6.88
N LEU A 65 28.04 20.90 -6.88
CA LEU A 65 28.13 21.95 -7.91
C LEU A 65 28.44 23.27 -7.19
N ALA A 66 29.72 23.44 -6.85
CA ALA A 66 30.34 24.70 -6.50
C ALA A 66 31.81 24.63 -6.91
#